data_AF-A0A3B9SQW0-F1
#
_entry.id   AF-A0A3B9SQW0-F1
#
_cell.length_a   1.000
_cell.length_b   1.000
_cell.length_c   1.000
_cell.angle_alpha   90.00
_cell.angle_beta   90.00
_cell.angle_gamma   90.00
#
_symmetry.space_group_name_H-M   'P 1'
#
loop_
_entity.id
_entity.type
_entity.pdbx_description
1 polymer ?
#
loop_
_entity_poly.entity_id
_entity_poly.type
_entity_poly.pdbx_seq_one_letter_code
_entity_poly.pdbx_strand_id
1 'polypeptide(L)'
;MPFGWIAGGVISRVLETIVDPLFLIIIALVALQYRRVAGIRETFFGVKTGGVWRDTLLATGFGIVGGIVGGYLIVLVGLTLTGTGLIYLLPLAVLLMLINPRFLCFAYAGGLLSLASLVFGYPPVNVPQVTALVAALHFVESLLIFLSGHMGAVPAFIRLPGGQVVGGFTLQKFWPIPIVALTVAGTMAPGTELVQMPDWWPLIRPEVPGEADNLVFTLVPLVAGLGYADLATARTPVAKSRLAALYLAGYSLVLFALAVAAGHLPSLAWAAALFSPLG
;
A
#
# COMPACT_ATOMS: atom_id res chain seq x y z
N MET A 1 -12.49 7.83 -25.16
CA MET A 1 -11.58 8.32 -24.10
C MET A 1 -10.69 7.17 -23.68
N PRO A 2 -9.35 7.27 -23.82
CA PRO A 2 -8.42 6.17 -23.55
C PRO A 2 -8.59 5.53 -22.18
N PHE A 3 -8.89 6.35 -21.16
CA PHE A 3 -9.12 5.92 -19.77
C PHE A 3 -10.61 5.72 -19.40
N GLY A 4 -11.53 5.80 -20.36
CA GLY A 4 -12.97 5.70 -20.07
C GLY A 4 -13.38 4.34 -19.49
N TRP A 5 -12.76 3.27 -19.97
CA TRP A 5 -12.96 1.91 -19.46
C TRP A 5 -12.27 1.69 -18.10
N ILE A 6 -11.19 2.44 -17.82
CA ILE A 6 -10.43 2.38 -16.56
C ILE A 6 -11.27 2.96 -15.41
N ALA A 7 -11.96 4.08 -15.66
CA ALA A 7 -12.84 4.74 -14.69
C ALA A 7 -13.89 3.77 -14.13
N GLY A 8 -14.64 3.10 -15.00
CA GLY A 8 -15.65 2.10 -14.60
C GLY A 8 -15.04 0.78 -14.14
N GLY A 9 -13.98 0.31 -14.81
CA GLY A 9 -13.36 -0.98 -14.55
C GLY A 9 -12.68 -1.08 -13.19
N VAL A 10 -12.02 -0.02 -12.72
CA VAL A 10 -11.44 -0.01 -11.36
C VAL A 10 -12.55 -0.14 -10.32
N ILE A 11 -13.62 0.65 -10.42
CA ILE A 11 -14.72 0.60 -9.46
C ILE A 11 -15.39 -0.77 -9.48
N SER A 12 -15.72 -1.32 -10.66
CA SER A 12 -16.39 -2.62 -10.75
C SER A 12 -15.54 -3.73 -10.13
N ARG A 13 -14.23 -3.78 -10.42
CA ARG A 13 -13.32 -4.78 -9.86
C ARG A 13 -13.13 -4.63 -8.34
N VAL A 14 -13.06 -3.39 -7.83
CA VAL A 14 -13.04 -3.15 -6.39
C VAL A 14 -14.31 -3.69 -5.73
N LEU A 15 -15.48 -3.41 -6.31
CA LEU A 15 -16.76 -3.87 -5.78
C LEU A 15 -16.91 -5.40 -5.84
N GLU A 16 -16.44 -6.04 -6.92
CA GLU A 16 -16.37 -7.50 -7.03
C GLU A 16 -15.50 -8.10 -5.92
N THR A 17 -14.40 -7.44 -5.55
CA THR A 17 -13.49 -7.90 -4.48
C THR A 17 -14.16 -7.90 -3.11
N ILE A 18 -15.24 -7.15 -2.90
CA ILE A 18 -15.94 -7.09 -1.59
C ILE A 18 -16.53 -8.45 -1.21
N VAL A 19 -16.96 -9.24 -2.19
CA VAL A 19 -17.50 -10.59 -1.98
C VAL A 19 -16.44 -11.70 -2.08
N ASP A 20 -15.19 -11.34 -2.37
CA ASP A 20 -14.10 -12.29 -2.47
C ASP A 20 -13.82 -12.98 -1.12
N PRO A 21 -13.70 -14.31 -1.07
CA PRO A 21 -13.45 -15.03 0.18
C PRO A 21 -12.20 -14.54 0.93
N LEU A 22 -11.13 -14.18 0.21
CA LEU A 22 -9.91 -13.65 0.83
C LEU A 22 -10.19 -12.29 1.47
N PHE A 23 -10.95 -11.42 0.81
CA PHE A 23 -11.31 -10.12 1.38
C PHE A 23 -12.15 -10.27 2.65
N LEU A 24 -13.11 -11.19 2.65
CA LEU A 24 -13.92 -11.52 3.84
C LEU A 24 -13.05 -12.06 4.99
N ILE A 25 -12.03 -12.88 4.69
CA ILE A 25 -11.04 -13.34 5.67
C ILE A 25 -10.27 -12.15 6.26
N ILE A 26 -9.79 -11.21 5.44
CA ILE A 26 -9.08 -10.02 5.94
C ILE A 26 -10.01 -9.15 6.80
N ILE A 27 -11.27 -8.95 6.41
CA ILE A 27 -12.26 -8.26 7.25
C ILE A 27 -12.42 -8.95 8.60
N ALA A 28 -12.52 -10.29 8.62
CA ALA A 28 -12.62 -11.06 9.85
C ALA A 28 -11.39 -10.88 10.74
N LEU A 29 -10.17 -10.91 10.17
CA LEU A 29 -8.93 -10.64 10.90
C LEU A 29 -8.89 -9.21 11.48
N VAL A 30 -9.32 -8.21 10.70
CA VAL A 30 -9.45 -6.82 11.16
C VAL A 30 -10.47 -6.70 12.30
N ALA A 31 -11.60 -7.41 12.20
CA ALA A 31 -12.60 -7.44 13.27
C ALA A 31 -12.02 -8.04 14.57
N LEU A 32 -11.28 -9.16 14.48
CA LEU A 32 -10.58 -9.76 15.63
C LEU A 32 -9.59 -8.78 16.27
N GLN A 33 -8.86 -8.04 15.44
CA GLN A 33 -7.92 -7.03 15.91
C GLN A 33 -8.64 -5.88 16.63
N TYR A 34 -9.77 -5.40 16.10
CA TYR A 34 -10.59 -4.40 16.80
C TYR A 34 -11.24 -4.93 18.09
N ARG A 35 -11.59 -6.22 18.17
CA ARG A 35 -12.01 -6.84 19.44
C ARG A 35 -10.92 -6.78 20.50
N ARG A 36 -9.67 -7.07 20.12
CA ARG A 36 -8.51 -6.98 21.02
C ARG A 36 -8.30 -5.55 21.51
N VAL A 37 -8.33 -4.57 20.60
CA VAL A 37 -8.18 -3.15 20.93
C VAL A 37 -9.33 -2.66 21.84
N ALA A 38 -10.57 -3.06 21.56
CA ALA A 38 -11.71 -2.73 22.40
C ALA A 38 -11.55 -3.26 23.83
N GLY A 39 -11.12 -4.52 24.00
CA GLY A 39 -10.84 -5.07 25.33
C GLY A 39 -9.79 -4.27 26.11
N ILE A 40 -8.74 -3.77 25.45
CA ILE A 40 -7.74 -2.88 26.09
C ILE A 40 -8.39 -1.54 26.48
N ARG A 41 -9.27 -0.97 25.65
CA ARG A 41 -9.98 0.27 26.04
C ARG A 41 -10.87 0.05 27.26
N GLU A 42 -11.59 -1.06 27.31
CA GLU A 42 -12.49 -1.40 28.42
C GLU A 42 -11.75 -1.53 29.75
N THR A 43 -10.56 -2.14 29.77
CA THR A 43 -9.76 -2.23 31.00
C THR A 43 -9.25 -0.86 31.48
N PHE A 44 -8.95 0.07 30.57
CA PHE A 44 -8.51 1.42 30.93
C PHE A 44 -9.66 2.33 31.39
N PHE A 45 -10.81 2.30 30.70
CA PHE A 45 -11.93 3.19 31.00
C PHE A 45 -12.93 2.62 32.01
N GLY A 46 -12.88 1.32 32.30
CA GLY A 46 -13.83 0.64 33.19
C GLY A 46 -15.25 0.54 32.62
N VAL A 47 -15.46 0.95 31.37
CA VAL A 47 -16.75 0.92 30.66
C VAL A 47 -16.59 0.36 29.26
N LYS A 48 -17.66 -0.24 28.73
CA LYS A 48 -17.70 -0.71 27.34
C LYS A 48 -17.62 0.46 26.37
N THR A 49 -16.44 0.72 25.80
CA THR A 49 -16.24 1.81 24.86
C THR A 49 -16.32 1.34 23.41
N GLY A 50 -17.40 1.72 22.72
CA GLY A 50 -17.54 1.57 21.26
C GLY A 50 -17.91 0.17 20.76
N GLY A 51 -18.41 0.11 19.52
CA GLY A 51 -18.78 -1.15 18.87
C GLY A 51 -17.69 -1.60 17.90
N VAL A 52 -17.13 -2.80 18.14
CA VAL A 52 -16.19 -3.48 17.23
C VAL A 52 -16.68 -3.47 15.79
N TRP A 53 -17.98 -3.71 15.59
CA TRP A 53 -18.63 -3.67 14.29
C TRP A 53 -18.56 -2.29 13.64
N ARG A 54 -18.81 -1.22 14.39
CA ARG A 54 -18.70 0.14 13.87
C ARG A 54 -17.26 0.44 13.44
N ASP A 55 -16.27 0.11 14.27
CA ASP A 55 -14.86 0.35 13.96
C ASP A 55 -14.40 -0.47 12.74
N THR A 56 -14.88 -1.71 12.61
CA THR A 56 -14.62 -2.58 11.45
C THR A 56 -15.27 -2.04 10.18
N LEU A 57 -16.56 -1.66 10.23
CA LEU A 57 -17.28 -1.11 9.09
C LEU A 57 -16.67 0.21 8.60
N LEU A 58 -16.28 1.09 9.54
CA LEU A 58 -15.57 2.32 9.20
C LEU A 58 -14.23 2.00 8.54
N ALA A 59 -13.44 1.08 9.10
CA ALA A 59 -12.17 0.67 8.52
C ALA A 59 -12.32 0.08 7.11
N THR A 60 -13.32 -0.79 6.88
CA THR A 60 -13.64 -1.33 5.55
C THR A 60 -14.09 -0.23 4.60
N GLY A 61 -14.92 0.72 5.04
CA GLY A 61 -15.36 1.85 4.23
C GLY A 61 -14.17 2.71 3.76
N PHE A 62 -13.28 3.10 4.68
CA PHE A 62 -12.04 3.80 4.30
C PHE A 62 -11.14 2.93 3.43
N GLY A 63 -11.04 1.64 3.70
CA GLY A 63 -10.26 0.70 2.90
C GLY A 63 -10.73 0.58 1.45
N ILE A 64 -12.05 0.56 1.20
CA ILE A 64 -12.63 0.61 -0.15
C ILE A 64 -12.26 1.92 -0.85
N VAL A 65 -12.37 3.06 -0.16
CA VAL A 65 -11.93 4.36 -0.71
C VAL A 65 -10.45 4.33 -1.08
N GLY A 66 -9.61 3.80 -0.18
CA GLY A 66 -8.18 3.60 -0.42
C GLY A 66 -7.90 2.67 -1.60
N GLY A 67 -8.70 1.62 -1.77
CA GLY A 67 -8.61 0.67 -2.88
C GLY A 67 -8.95 1.28 -4.23
N ILE A 68 -9.99 2.12 -4.30
CA ILE A 68 -10.37 2.88 -5.50
C ILE A 68 -9.26 3.88 -5.86
N VAL A 69 -8.81 4.68 -4.88
CA VAL A 69 -7.73 5.66 -5.10
C VAL A 69 -6.44 4.97 -5.53
N GLY A 70 -6.05 3.89 -4.84
CA GLY A 70 -4.88 3.08 -5.16
C GLY A 70 -4.97 2.44 -6.54
N GLY A 71 -6.13 1.89 -6.91
CA GLY A 71 -6.39 1.34 -8.23
C GLY A 71 -6.24 2.39 -9.34
N TYR A 72 -6.77 3.60 -9.15
CA TYR A 72 -6.55 4.67 -10.10
C TYR A 72 -5.10 5.10 -10.19
N LEU A 73 -4.39 5.22 -9.07
CA LEU A 73 -2.96 5.54 -9.08
C LEU A 73 -2.16 4.48 -9.85
N ILE A 74 -2.37 3.21 -9.56
CA ILE A 74 -1.69 2.10 -10.22
C ILE A 74 -1.96 2.12 -11.73
N VAL A 75 -3.22 2.25 -12.14
CA VAL A 75 -3.58 2.19 -13.56
C VAL A 75 -3.16 3.44 -14.33
N LEU A 76 -3.33 4.65 -13.77
CA LEU A 76 -2.94 5.90 -14.44
C LEU A 76 -1.43 5.99 -14.63
N VAL A 77 -0.65 5.49 -13.67
CA VAL A 77 0.81 5.37 -13.83
C VAL A 77 1.17 4.24 -14.79
N GLY A 78 0.32 3.22 -14.90
CA GLY A 78 0.59 2.03 -15.70
C GLY A 78 1.49 1.03 -14.99
N LEU A 79 1.39 0.94 -13.66
CA LEU A 79 2.13 -0.04 -12.86
C LEU A 79 1.54 -1.44 -13.09
N THR A 80 2.30 -2.30 -13.75
CA THR A 80 1.92 -3.69 -13.98
C THR A 80 2.43 -4.58 -12.86
N LEU A 81 1.71 -5.66 -12.52
CA LEU A 81 2.26 -6.68 -11.63
C LEU A 81 3.31 -7.56 -12.29
N THR A 82 3.20 -7.75 -13.61
CA THR A 82 4.19 -8.46 -14.42
C THR A 82 5.54 -7.75 -14.30
N GLY A 83 6.54 -8.42 -13.73
CA GLY A 83 7.88 -7.85 -13.54
C GLY A 83 8.14 -7.14 -12.20
N THR A 84 7.11 -6.84 -11.40
CA THR A 84 7.30 -6.27 -10.03
C THR A 84 7.94 -7.23 -9.04
N GLY A 85 8.07 -8.52 -9.37
CA GLY A 85 8.59 -9.50 -8.42
C GLY A 85 7.72 -9.67 -7.17
N LEU A 86 6.41 -9.40 -7.24
CA LEU A 86 5.48 -9.60 -6.12
C LEU A 86 5.60 -11.00 -5.48
N ILE A 87 5.88 -12.02 -6.30
CA ILE A 87 6.12 -13.40 -5.86
C ILE A 87 7.33 -13.52 -4.92
N TYR A 88 8.33 -12.65 -5.05
CA TYR A 88 9.49 -12.56 -4.17
C TYR A 88 9.27 -11.57 -3.02
N LEU A 89 8.60 -10.46 -3.31
CA LEU A 89 8.39 -9.36 -2.38
C LEU A 89 7.59 -9.78 -1.15
N LEU A 90 6.48 -10.50 -1.34
CA LEU A 90 5.61 -10.90 -0.24
C LEU A 90 6.29 -11.92 0.71
N PRO A 91 6.89 -13.04 0.22
CA PRO A 91 7.63 -13.96 1.10
C PRO A 91 8.80 -13.27 1.81
N LEU A 92 9.51 -12.36 1.13
CA LEU A 92 10.61 -11.61 1.74
C LEU A 92 10.10 -10.70 2.86
N ALA A 93 9.00 -9.98 2.67
CA ALA A 93 8.39 -9.15 3.71
C ALA A 93 7.98 -9.98 4.94
N VAL A 94 7.40 -11.16 4.72
CA VAL A 94 7.04 -12.10 5.80
C VAL A 94 8.30 -12.62 6.51
N LEU A 95 9.35 -12.98 5.79
CA LEU A 95 10.62 -13.42 6.39
C LEU A 95 11.25 -12.32 7.25
N LEU A 96 11.27 -11.09 6.75
CA LEU A 96 11.80 -9.93 7.50
C LEU A 96 10.96 -9.64 8.74
N MET A 97 9.63 -9.81 8.67
CA MET A 97 8.73 -9.67 9.82
C MET A 97 9.12 -10.61 10.97
N LEU A 98 9.62 -11.82 10.69
CA LEU A 98 10.07 -12.77 11.72
C LEU A 98 11.25 -12.23 12.55
N ILE A 99 12.06 -11.34 11.96
CA ILE A 99 13.15 -10.66 12.67
C ILE A 99 12.58 -9.52 13.52
N ASN A 100 11.74 -8.67 12.91
CA ASN A 100 11.01 -7.63 13.63
C ASN A 100 9.73 -7.28 12.87
N PRO A 101 8.56 -7.22 13.54
CA PRO A 101 7.29 -6.89 12.90
C PRO A 101 7.29 -5.61 12.05
N ARG A 102 8.15 -4.63 12.38
CA ARG A 102 8.33 -3.39 11.61
C ARG A 102 8.77 -3.64 10.16
N PHE A 103 9.47 -4.74 9.90
CA PHE A 103 10.02 -5.05 8.58
C PHE A 103 9.03 -5.76 7.65
N LEU A 104 7.78 -5.96 8.08
CA LEU A 104 6.70 -6.38 7.18
C LEU A 104 6.40 -5.33 6.10
N CYS A 105 6.72 -4.06 6.37
CA CYS A 105 6.46 -2.98 5.44
C CYS A 105 7.23 -3.19 4.12
N PHE A 106 6.54 -3.04 2.99
CA PHE A 106 7.10 -3.23 1.66
C PHE A 106 8.21 -2.24 1.31
N ALA A 107 8.36 -1.14 2.04
CA ALA A 107 9.51 -0.24 1.96
C ALA A 107 10.84 -0.98 2.18
N TYR A 108 10.90 -1.84 3.20
CA TYR A 108 12.09 -2.64 3.52
C TYR A 108 12.29 -3.77 2.52
N ALA A 109 11.26 -4.59 2.31
CA ALA A 109 11.34 -5.73 1.40
C ALA A 109 11.61 -5.28 -0.04
N GLY A 110 10.92 -4.25 -0.53
CA GLY A 110 11.10 -3.69 -1.88
C GLY A 110 12.48 -3.07 -2.08
N GLY A 111 13.00 -2.35 -1.07
CA GLY A 111 14.37 -1.82 -1.11
C GLY A 111 15.42 -2.92 -1.16
N LEU A 112 15.33 -3.91 -0.25
CA LEU A 112 16.25 -5.05 -0.21
C LEU A 112 16.18 -5.89 -1.48
N LEU A 113 14.98 -6.17 -1.98
CA LEU A 113 14.75 -6.91 -3.21
C LEU A 113 15.36 -6.18 -4.41
N SER A 114 15.18 -4.86 -4.49
CA SER A 114 15.73 -4.02 -5.55
C SER A 114 17.26 -4.00 -5.50
N LEU A 115 17.85 -3.83 -4.31
CA LEU A 115 19.30 -3.87 -4.13
C LEU A 115 19.89 -5.24 -4.50
N ALA A 116 19.24 -6.34 -4.09
CA ALA A 116 19.67 -7.68 -4.46
C ALA A 116 19.68 -7.88 -5.98
N SER A 117 18.62 -7.42 -6.66
CA SER A 117 18.54 -7.45 -8.12
C SER A 117 19.64 -6.63 -8.78
N LEU A 118 19.94 -5.42 -8.28
CA LEU A 118 20.98 -4.56 -8.85
C LEU A 118 22.41 -5.08 -8.62
N VAL A 119 22.68 -5.69 -7.45
CA VAL A 119 24.01 -6.20 -7.10
C VAL A 119 24.28 -7.56 -7.74
N PHE A 120 23.32 -8.48 -7.65
CA PHE A 120 23.51 -9.88 -8.01
C PHE A 120 22.85 -10.28 -9.33
N GLY A 121 22.03 -9.40 -9.92
CA GLY A 121 21.18 -9.75 -11.06
C GLY A 121 20.03 -10.70 -10.71
N TYR A 122 19.79 -10.97 -9.43
CA TYR A 122 18.76 -11.90 -8.95
C TYR A 122 18.14 -11.44 -7.63
N PRO A 123 16.81 -11.55 -7.45
CA PRO A 123 15.83 -12.01 -8.44
C PRO A 123 15.63 -11.00 -9.59
N PRO A 124 15.16 -11.45 -10.77
CA PRO A 124 14.95 -10.59 -11.92
C PRO A 124 13.69 -9.74 -11.70
N VAL A 125 13.84 -8.58 -11.08
CA VAL A 125 12.73 -7.68 -10.75
C VAL A 125 12.96 -6.32 -11.37
N ASN A 126 11.89 -5.71 -11.84
CA ASN A 126 11.95 -4.35 -12.35
C ASN A 126 11.96 -3.36 -11.17
N VAL A 127 13.14 -2.84 -10.85
CA VAL A 127 13.35 -1.92 -9.71
C VAL A 127 12.44 -0.67 -9.76
N PRO A 128 12.30 0.02 -10.91
CA PRO A 128 11.32 1.11 -11.05
C PRO A 128 9.90 0.70 -10.66
N GLN A 129 9.40 -0.45 -11.14
CA GLN A 129 8.05 -0.89 -10.81
C GLN A 129 7.89 -1.31 -9.34
N VAL A 130 8.89 -1.99 -8.76
CA VAL A 130 8.89 -2.36 -7.33
C VAL A 130 8.77 -1.11 -6.46
N THR A 131 9.68 -0.14 -6.69
CA THR A 131 9.75 1.08 -5.88
C THR A 131 8.55 2.00 -6.10
N ALA A 132 7.99 2.06 -7.31
CA ALA A 132 6.75 2.77 -7.57
C ALA A 132 5.52 2.11 -6.92
N LEU A 133 5.45 0.78 -6.88
CA LEU A 133 4.39 0.07 -6.15
C LEU A 133 4.46 0.36 -4.66
N VAL A 134 5.67 0.32 -4.08
CA VAL A 134 5.90 0.72 -2.67
C VAL A 134 5.43 2.15 -2.45
N ALA A 135 5.82 3.09 -3.31
CA ALA A 135 5.41 4.49 -3.22
C ALA A 135 3.88 4.67 -3.26
N ALA A 136 3.21 4.00 -4.20
CA ALA A 136 1.76 4.06 -4.36
C ALA A 136 1.01 3.52 -3.13
N LEU A 137 1.45 2.38 -2.59
CA LEU A 137 0.83 1.79 -1.39
C LEU A 137 0.99 2.69 -0.15
N HIS A 138 2.17 3.28 0.05
CA HIS A 138 2.39 4.23 1.15
C HIS A 138 1.64 5.54 0.95
N PHE A 139 1.45 5.97 -0.30
CA PHE A 139 0.63 7.15 -0.58
C PHE A 139 -0.83 6.90 -0.19
N VAL A 140 -1.38 5.73 -0.56
CA VAL A 140 -2.72 5.31 -0.11
C VAL A 140 -2.78 5.21 1.41
N GLU A 141 -1.77 4.62 2.06
CA GLU A 141 -1.68 4.56 3.51
C GLU A 141 -1.72 5.96 4.13
N SER A 142 -0.95 6.90 3.59
CA SER A 142 -0.90 8.29 4.07
C SER A 142 -2.27 8.96 4.02
N LEU A 143 -3.04 8.72 2.95
CA LEU A 143 -4.40 9.22 2.81
C LEU A 143 -5.32 8.61 3.89
N LEU A 144 -5.23 7.30 4.12
CA LEU A 144 -6.04 6.61 5.13
C LEU A 144 -5.70 7.08 6.56
N ILE A 145 -4.42 7.29 6.86
CA ILE A 145 -3.96 7.86 8.13
C ILE A 145 -4.48 9.29 8.30
N PHE A 146 -4.43 10.11 7.24
CA PHE A 146 -4.92 11.48 7.29
C PHE A 146 -6.41 11.55 7.63
N LEU A 147 -7.22 10.71 6.95
CA LEU A 147 -8.67 10.68 7.12
C LEU A 147 -9.12 10.03 8.42
N SER A 148 -8.47 8.93 8.83
CA SER A 148 -9.01 8.04 9.85
C SER A 148 -8.02 7.63 10.96
N GLY A 149 -6.74 7.93 10.82
CA GLY A 149 -5.67 7.48 11.73
C GLY A 149 -5.81 7.90 13.20
N HIS A 150 -6.46 9.03 13.46
CA HIS A 150 -6.69 9.55 14.81
C HIS A 150 -7.89 8.92 15.53
N MET A 151 -8.79 8.26 14.80
CA MET A 151 -10.04 7.79 15.38
C MET A 151 -9.79 6.62 16.33
N GLY A 152 -10.50 6.56 17.46
CA GLY A 152 -10.33 5.45 18.39
C GLY A 152 -8.95 5.39 19.07
N ALA A 153 -8.32 6.55 19.29
CA ALA A 153 -7.14 6.66 20.13
C ALA A 153 -7.41 6.06 21.52
N VAL A 154 -6.46 5.28 22.05
CA VAL A 154 -6.58 4.61 23.35
C VAL A 154 -5.62 5.26 24.33
N PRO A 155 -6.07 5.77 25.49
CA PRO A 155 -5.16 6.28 26.51
C PRO A 155 -4.19 5.19 26.97
N ALA A 156 -2.93 5.56 27.17
CA ALA A 156 -1.90 4.65 27.65
C ALA A 156 -0.85 5.40 28.46
N PHE A 157 -0.21 4.68 29.38
CA PHE A 157 1.03 5.13 30.02
C PHE A 157 2.22 4.61 29.21
N ILE A 158 3.07 5.52 28.76
CA ILE A 158 4.17 5.24 27.83
C ILE A 158 5.48 5.55 28.53
N ARG A 159 6.38 4.56 28.56
CA ARG A 159 7.74 4.74 29.07
C ARG A 159 8.63 5.30 27.97
N LEU A 160 9.18 6.49 28.19
CA LEU A 160 10.14 7.13 27.29
C LEU A 160 11.54 6.49 27.43
N PRO A 161 12.44 6.63 26.44
CA PRO A 161 13.80 6.09 26.50
C PRO A 161 14.60 6.52 27.74
N GLY A 162 14.33 7.72 28.28
CA GLY A 162 14.91 8.21 29.53
C GLY A 162 14.31 7.61 30.81
N GLY A 163 13.49 6.56 30.71
CA GLY A 163 12.88 5.86 31.85
C GLY A 163 11.62 6.50 32.43
N GLN A 164 11.35 7.77 32.11
CA GLN A 164 10.15 8.50 32.53
C GLN A 164 8.88 7.90 31.95
N VAL A 165 7.82 7.81 32.76
CA VAL A 165 6.50 7.35 32.31
C VAL A 165 5.60 8.57 32.15
N VAL A 166 5.05 8.74 30.95
CA VAL A 166 4.14 9.84 30.62
C VAL A 166 2.80 9.29 30.15
N GLY A 167 1.74 10.05 30.37
CA GLY A 167 0.44 9.78 29.74
C GLY A 167 0.51 10.09 28.23
N GLY A 168 -0.26 9.35 27.45
CA GLY A 168 -0.43 9.61 26.03
C GLY A 168 -1.52 8.74 25.43
N PHE A 169 -1.51 8.62 24.10
CA PHE A 169 -2.44 7.78 23.38
C PHE A 169 -1.71 6.82 22.43
N THR A 170 -2.18 5.58 22.36
CA THR A 170 -1.84 4.67 21.27
C THR A 170 -2.83 4.85 20.13
N LEU A 171 -2.30 4.97 18.91
CA LEU A 171 -3.07 5.03 17.68
C LEU A 171 -2.86 3.71 16.96
N GLN A 172 -3.93 2.98 16.66
CA GLN A 172 -3.86 1.72 15.93
C GLN A 172 -5.02 1.61 14.95
N LYS A 173 -4.68 1.39 13.68
CA LYS A 173 -5.64 1.20 12.60
C LYS A 173 -5.23 0.06 11.69
N PHE A 174 -6.23 -0.61 11.16
CA PHE A 174 -6.11 -1.69 10.19
C PHE A 174 -7.21 -1.48 9.16
N TRP A 175 -6.84 -1.39 7.89
CA TRP A 175 -7.75 -1.18 6.77
C TRP A 175 -7.65 -2.39 5.83
N PRO A 176 -8.75 -3.13 5.61
CA PRO A 176 -8.82 -4.11 4.54
C PRO A 176 -9.00 -3.35 3.22
N ILE A 177 -8.12 -3.56 2.25
CA ILE A 177 -8.08 -2.80 1.00
C ILE A 177 -8.32 -3.74 -0.18
N PRO A 178 -9.48 -3.62 -0.85
CA PRO A 178 -9.71 -4.22 -2.15
C PRO A 178 -9.08 -3.30 -3.22
N ILE A 179 -7.89 -3.64 -3.70
CA ILE A 179 -7.16 -2.85 -4.70
C ILE A 179 -7.20 -3.53 -6.06
N VAL A 180 -7.03 -2.77 -7.13
CA VAL A 180 -6.92 -3.30 -8.48
C VAL A 180 -5.50 -3.07 -8.97
N ALA A 181 -4.93 -4.08 -9.61
CA ALA A 181 -3.66 -3.94 -10.29
C ALA A 181 -3.78 -4.20 -11.79
N LEU A 182 -2.87 -3.60 -12.54
CA LEU A 182 -2.74 -3.85 -13.97
C LEU A 182 -1.85 -5.07 -14.18
N THR A 183 -2.15 -5.92 -15.15
CA THR A 183 -1.24 -6.98 -15.59
C THR A 183 -1.24 -7.08 -17.10
N VAL A 184 -0.18 -7.65 -17.66
CA VAL A 184 -0.08 -7.96 -19.09
C VAL A 184 -0.71 -9.32 -19.33
N ALA A 185 -1.82 -9.35 -20.07
CA ALA A 185 -2.56 -10.58 -20.42
C ALA A 185 -1.96 -11.32 -21.63
N GLY A 186 -1.19 -10.62 -22.48
CA GLY A 186 -0.55 -11.20 -23.65
C GLY A 186 -0.20 -10.15 -24.70
N THR A 187 0.14 -10.62 -25.91
CA THR A 187 0.35 -9.79 -27.09
C THR A 187 -0.91 -9.75 -27.96
N MET A 188 -1.11 -8.67 -28.72
CA MET A 188 -2.29 -8.48 -29.55
C MET A 188 -2.50 -9.62 -30.55
N ALA A 189 -3.73 -10.14 -30.61
CA ALA A 189 -4.18 -11.01 -31.69
C ALA A 189 -4.67 -10.15 -32.87
N PRO A 190 -4.44 -10.54 -34.14
CA PRO A 190 -4.93 -9.78 -35.28
C PRO A 190 -6.46 -9.62 -35.23
N GLY A 191 -6.96 -8.37 -35.33
CA GLY A 191 -8.39 -8.06 -35.38
C GLY A 191 -9.06 -7.69 -34.06
N THR A 192 -8.32 -7.57 -32.94
CA THR A 192 -8.87 -7.05 -31.69
C THR A 192 -8.96 -5.51 -31.73
N GLU A 193 -10.15 -4.95 -31.59
CA GLU A 193 -10.32 -3.50 -31.38
C GLU A 193 -9.82 -3.13 -29.97
N LEU A 194 -8.61 -2.59 -29.88
CA LEU A 194 -8.10 -2.01 -28.63
C LEU A 194 -8.40 -0.52 -28.55
N VAL A 195 -8.68 -0.08 -27.33
CA VAL A 195 -8.65 1.34 -27.00
C VAL A 195 -7.20 1.82 -27.09
N GLN A 196 -6.91 2.66 -28.09
CA GLN A 196 -5.59 3.28 -28.22
C GLN A 196 -5.24 4.07 -26.96
N MET A 197 -4.11 3.72 -26.37
CA MET A 197 -3.55 4.42 -25.22
C MET A 197 -2.64 5.56 -25.67
N PRO A 198 -2.48 6.61 -24.86
CA PRO A 198 -1.54 7.68 -25.20
C PRO A 198 -0.08 7.20 -25.14
N ASP A 199 0.78 7.79 -25.97
CA ASP A 199 2.20 7.42 -26.10
C ASP A 199 3.02 7.55 -24.80
N TRP A 200 2.57 8.37 -23.85
CA TRP A 200 3.22 8.53 -22.54
C TRP A 200 2.92 7.40 -21.56
N TRP A 201 1.88 6.59 -21.84
CA TRP A 201 1.42 5.52 -20.97
C TRP A 201 1.86 4.15 -21.49
N PRO A 202 2.38 3.25 -20.63
CA PRO A 202 2.61 3.40 -19.19
C PRO A 202 3.83 4.28 -18.88
N LEU A 203 3.77 5.01 -17.75
CA LEU A 203 4.84 5.92 -17.31
C LEU A 203 6.12 5.16 -16.95
N ILE A 204 5.97 3.97 -16.35
CA ILE A 204 7.06 3.03 -16.09
C ILE A 204 6.84 1.78 -16.94
N ARG A 205 7.69 1.59 -17.96
CA ARG A 205 7.52 0.50 -18.91
C ARG A 205 7.71 -0.86 -18.25
N PRO A 206 6.84 -1.84 -18.54
CA PRO A 206 6.99 -3.19 -18.06
C PRO A 206 8.09 -3.92 -18.83
N GLU A 207 8.84 -4.75 -18.11
CA GLU A 207 9.96 -5.51 -18.66
C GLU A 207 9.46 -6.87 -19.17
N VAL A 208 8.70 -6.83 -20.27
CA VAL A 208 8.05 -8.01 -20.88
C VAL A 208 8.51 -8.15 -22.33
N PRO A 209 8.76 -9.37 -22.84
CA PRO A 209 9.09 -9.58 -24.24
C PRO A 209 7.94 -9.13 -25.17
N GLY A 210 8.22 -8.18 -26.05
CA GLY A 210 7.27 -7.60 -27.01
C GLY A 210 7.42 -6.09 -27.12
N GLU A 211 7.02 -5.51 -28.25
CA GLU A 211 6.88 -4.04 -28.34
C GLU A 211 5.73 -3.59 -27.43
N ALA A 212 5.94 -2.52 -26.67
CA ALA A 212 4.95 -1.99 -25.71
C ALA A 212 3.59 -1.74 -26.36
N ASP A 213 3.59 -1.40 -27.66
CA ASP A 213 2.41 -1.11 -28.47
C ASP A 213 1.53 -2.33 -28.72
N ASN A 214 2.09 -3.54 -28.56
CA ASN A 214 1.39 -4.80 -28.78
C ASN A 214 0.93 -5.48 -27.48
N LEU A 215 1.09 -4.84 -26.31
CA LEU A 215 0.71 -5.43 -25.03
C LEU A 215 -0.78 -5.23 -24.72
N VAL A 216 -1.46 -6.32 -24.38
CA VAL A 216 -2.85 -6.28 -23.90
C VAL A 216 -2.83 -6.23 -22.38
N PHE A 217 -3.36 -5.15 -21.81
CA PHE A 217 -3.47 -4.98 -20.36
C PHE A 217 -4.84 -5.43 -19.84
N THR A 218 -4.85 -6.01 -18.64
CA THR A 218 -6.09 -6.34 -17.93
C THR A 218 -6.01 -5.94 -16.46
N LEU A 219 -7.18 -5.77 -15.84
CA LEU A 219 -7.32 -5.41 -14.43
C LEU A 219 -7.55 -6.67 -13.61
N VAL A 220 -6.72 -6.88 -12.60
CA VAL A 220 -6.81 -8.01 -11.68
C VAL A 220 -7.15 -7.48 -10.28
N PRO A 221 -8.18 -8.02 -9.62
CA PRO A 221 -8.48 -7.68 -8.23
C PRO A 221 -7.44 -8.27 -7.28
N LEU A 222 -6.99 -7.48 -6.33
CA LEU A 222 -6.07 -7.86 -5.27
C LEU A 222 -6.63 -7.46 -3.90
N VAL A 223 -6.29 -8.26 -2.90
CA VAL A 223 -6.63 -8.00 -1.51
C VAL A 223 -5.35 -7.65 -0.76
N ALA A 224 -5.36 -6.51 -0.08
CA ALA A 224 -4.28 -6.05 0.78
C ALA A 224 -4.81 -5.66 2.16
N GLY A 225 -3.93 -5.66 3.16
CA GLY A 225 -4.19 -5.08 4.47
C GLY A 225 -3.14 -4.02 4.78
N LEU A 226 -3.57 -2.79 5.07
CA LEU A 226 -2.67 -1.74 5.55
C LEU A 226 -2.92 -1.50 7.04
N GLY A 227 -1.86 -1.16 7.78
CA GLY A 227 -1.95 -0.95 9.21
C GLY A 227 -1.08 0.21 9.67
N TYR A 228 -1.64 1.07 10.52
CA TYR A 228 -0.97 2.22 11.12
C TYR A 228 -0.87 2.02 12.63
N ALA A 229 0.31 2.23 13.19
CA ALA A 229 0.55 2.18 14.63
C ALA A 229 1.49 3.32 15.06
N ASP A 230 1.08 4.11 16.05
CA ASP A 230 1.87 5.25 16.54
C ASP A 230 1.53 5.62 17.99
N LEU A 231 2.38 6.45 18.61
CA LEU A 231 2.22 6.97 19.96
C LEU A 231 2.12 8.50 19.95
N ALA A 232 1.07 9.02 20.58
CA ALA A 232 0.84 10.45 20.75
C ALA A 232 1.08 10.85 22.22
N THR A 233 2.29 11.33 22.52
CA THR A 233 2.70 11.78 23.87
C THR A 233 2.79 13.30 23.98
N ALA A 234 3.25 13.98 22.92
CA ALA A 234 3.48 15.43 22.90
C ALA A 234 2.45 16.21 22.05
N ARG A 235 1.50 15.51 21.42
CA ARG A 235 0.51 16.08 20.50
C ARG A 235 -0.82 15.37 20.66
N THR A 236 -1.90 16.01 20.23
CA THR A 236 -3.20 15.34 20.14
C THR A 236 -3.16 14.23 19.09
N PRO A 237 -3.98 13.16 19.22
CA PRO A 237 -4.12 12.11 18.21
C PRO A 237 -4.29 12.63 16.79
N VAL A 238 -5.12 13.66 16.61
CA VAL A 238 -5.40 14.29 15.30
C VAL A 238 -4.15 14.96 14.74
N ALA A 239 -3.47 15.79 15.53
CA ALA A 239 -2.27 16.49 15.07
C ALA A 239 -1.13 15.50 14.77
N LYS A 240 -0.99 14.45 15.59
CA LYS A 240 0.01 13.40 15.40
C LYS A 240 -0.25 12.58 14.14
N SER A 241 -1.49 12.12 13.91
CA SER A 241 -1.82 11.33 12.73
C SER A 241 -1.67 12.13 11.43
N ARG A 242 -2.11 13.39 11.42
CA ARG A 242 -1.97 14.26 10.24
C ARG A 242 -0.50 14.53 9.90
N LEU A 243 0.34 14.76 10.91
CA LEU A 243 1.76 14.94 10.69
C LEU A 243 2.42 13.67 10.14
N ALA A 244 2.09 12.49 10.70
CA ALA A 244 2.58 11.21 10.20
C ALA A 244 2.15 10.98 8.74
N ALA A 245 0.89 11.24 8.40
CA ALA A 245 0.39 11.18 7.03
C ALA A 245 1.14 12.13 6.09
N LEU A 246 1.41 13.37 6.49
CA LEU A 246 2.14 14.32 5.64
C LEU A 246 3.59 13.89 5.37
N TYR A 247 4.29 13.36 6.39
CA TYR A 247 5.63 12.80 6.18
C TYR A 247 5.60 11.58 5.27
N LEU A 248 4.65 10.67 5.47
CA LEU A 248 4.50 9.47 4.64
C LEU A 248 4.17 9.84 3.18
N ALA A 249 3.27 10.81 2.96
CA ALA A 249 2.95 11.33 1.64
C ALA A 249 4.18 11.96 0.97
N GLY A 250 4.95 12.77 1.70
CA GLY A 250 6.19 13.37 1.19
C GLY A 250 7.22 12.32 0.79
N TYR A 251 7.43 11.30 1.63
CA TYR A 251 8.25 10.14 1.32
C TYR A 251 7.78 9.42 0.05
N SER A 252 6.48 9.12 -0.05
CA SER A 252 5.90 8.45 -1.21
C SER A 252 6.09 9.25 -2.50
N LEU A 253 5.94 10.57 -2.47
CA LEU A 253 6.14 11.42 -3.65
C LEU A 253 7.61 11.42 -4.10
N VAL A 254 8.55 11.49 -3.16
CA VAL A 254 9.99 11.44 -3.47
C VAL A 254 10.37 10.06 -4.03
N LEU A 255 9.93 8.97 -3.39
CA LEU A 255 10.20 7.61 -3.89
C LEU A 255 9.57 7.39 -5.27
N PHE A 256 8.35 7.87 -5.49
CA PHE A 256 7.69 7.78 -6.79
C PHE A 256 8.47 8.54 -7.88
N ALA A 257 8.92 9.76 -7.60
CA ALA A 257 9.73 10.53 -8.53
C ALA A 257 11.05 9.82 -8.88
N LEU A 258 11.72 9.23 -7.87
CA LEU A 258 12.92 8.41 -8.09
C LEU A 258 12.62 7.17 -8.93
N ALA A 259 11.48 6.50 -8.70
CA ALA A 259 11.07 5.33 -9.46
C ALA A 259 10.80 5.67 -10.95
N VAL A 260 10.08 6.75 -11.22
CA VAL A 260 9.85 7.23 -12.59
C VAL A 260 11.18 7.62 -13.26
N ALA A 261 12.05 8.35 -12.55
CA ALA A 261 13.35 8.72 -13.08
C ALA A 261 14.24 7.50 -13.36
N ALA A 262 14.18 6.47 -12.52
CA ALA A 262 14.88 5.20 -12.71
C ALA A 262 14.39 4.43 -13.96
N GLY A 263 13.12 4.61 -14.35
CA GLY A 263 12.58 4.06 -15.60
C GLY A 263 13.18 4.67 -16.87
N HIS A 264 13.73 5.89 -16.78
CA HIS A 264 14.41 6.57 -17.89
C HIS A 264 15.94 6.50 -17.78
N LEU A 265 16.47 6.53 -16.56
CA LEU A 265 17.89 6.53 -16.25
C LEU A 265 18.21 5.38 -15.27
N PRO A 266 18.68 4.22 -15.75
CA PRO A 266 18.88 3.03 -14.92
C PRO A 266 19.80 3.25 -13.70
N SER A 267 20.74 4.20 -13.76
CA SER A 267 21.60 4.55 -12.63
C SER A 267 20.83 5.08 -11.41
N LEU A 268 19.66 5.70 -11.61
CA LEU A 268 18.81 6.20 -10.53
C LEU A 268 18.05 5.08 -9.81
N ALA A 269 18.05 3.85 -10.34
CA ALA A 269 17.48 2.69 -9.65
C ALA A 269 18.17 2.44 -8.30
N TRP A 270 19.48 2.71 -8.18
CA TRP A 270 20.20 2.64 -6.92
C TRP A 270 19.68 3.65 -5.89
N ALA A 271 19.41 4.88 -6.32
CA ALA A 271 18.85 5.90 -5.45
C ALA A 271 17.45 5.52 -4.95
N ALA A 272 16.59 5.02 -5.84
CA ALA A 272 15.26 4.53 -5.48
C ALA A 272 15.32 3.34 -4.50
N ALA A 273 16.20 2.37 -4.77
CA ALA A 273 16.38 1.18 -3.93
C ALA A 273 16.92 1.51 -2.53
N LEU A 274 17.89 2.43 -2.43
CA LEU A 274 18.46 2.90 -1.16
C LEU A 274 17.52 3.82 -0.38
N PHE A 275 16.67 4.59 -1.08
CA PHE A 275 15.70 5.47 -0.45
C PHE A 275 14.48 4.71 0.09
N SER A 276 14.06 3.63 -0.56
CA SER A 276 12.90 2.81 -0.17
C SER A 276 12.88 2.39 1.32
N PRO A 277 13.94 1.86 1.95
CA PRO A 277 13.86 1.46 3.36
C PRO A 277 13.84 2.62 4.37
N LEU A 278 13.84 3.89 3.93
CA LEU A 278 13.76 5.06 4.81
C LEU A 278 12.33 5.44 5.22
N GLY A 279 11.32 4.80 4.62
CA GLY A 279 9.90 4.99 4.92
C GLY A 279 9.45 4.48 6.29
#